data_AF-A0A177AT31-F1
#
_entry.id   AF-A0A177AT31-F1
#
_cell.length_a   1.000
_cell.length_b   1.000
_cell.length_c   1.000
_cell.angle_alpha   90.00
_cell.angle_beta   90.00
_cell.angle_gamma   90.00
#
_symmetry.space_group_name_H-M   'P 1'
#
loop_
_entity.id
_entity.type
_entity.pdbx_description
1 polymer ?
#
loop_
_entity_poly.entity_id
_entity_poly.type
_entity_poly.pdbx_seq_one_letter_code
_entity_poly.pdbx_strand_id
1 'polypeptide(L)'
;MTVINKLGSENVVQIITASAAANIKACALIRNDYHQIYHTRCASHCLDLFIEDWSKLYSMFTEDSLIIVNFFNNNNIPLELLNKSHTKV
;
A
#
# COMPACT_ATOMS: atom_id res chain seq x y z
N MET A 1 17.91 -15.77 9.76
CA MET A 1 17.62 -16.44 8.47
C MET A 1 16.41 -15.75 7.84
N THR A 2 16.61 -15.01 6.75
CA THR A 2 15.56 -14.23 6.07
C THR A 2 14.65 -15.12 5.24
N VAL A 3 13.44 -14.65 4.90
CA VAL A 3 12.54 -15.35 3.95
C VAL A 3 13.21 -15.51 2.59
N ILE A 4 14.00 -14.53 2.15
CA ILE A 4 14.78 -14.58 0.91
C ILE A 4 15.77 -15.74 0.93
N ASN A 5 16.51 -15.96 2.04
CA ASN A 5 17.43 -17.10 2.16
C ASN A 5 16.71 -18.45 2.16
N LYS A 6 15.46 -18.51 2.61
CA LYS A 6 14.65 -19.73 2.55
C LYS A 6 14.14 -20.03 1.15
N LEU A 7 13.76 -18.99 0.41
CA LEU A 7 13.21 -19.11 -0.94
C LEU A 7 14.30 -19.23 -2.02
N GLY A 8 15.52 -18.77 -1.73
CA GLY A 8 16.53 -18.50 -2.76
C GLY A 8 16.30 -17.12 -3.37
N SER A 9 17.36 -16.31 -3.45
CA SER A 9 17.27 -14.93 -3.94
C SER A 9 16.91 -14.84 -5.43
N GLU A 10 17.22 -15.89 -6.18
CA GLU A 10 16.85 -16.11 -7.58
C GLU A 10 15.34 -16.32 -7.79
N ASN A 11 14.62 -16.72 -6.74
CA ASN A 11 13.18 -16.98 -6.80
C ASN A 11 12.34 -15.79 -6.35
N VAL A 12 12.97 -14.67 -6.00
CA VAL A 12 12.30 -13.44 -5.54
C VAL A 12 12.57 -12.32 -6.54
N VAL A 13 11.52 -11.88 -7.25
CA VAL A 13 11.65 -10.80 -8.22
C VAL A 13 11.45 -9.43 -7.56
N GLN A 14 10.47 -9.31 -6.67
CA GLN A 14 10.04 -8.02 -6.15
C GLN A 14 9.48 -8.10 -4.73
N ILE A 15 9.74 -7.05 -3.95
CA ILE A 15 9.19 -6.84 -2.63
C ILE A 15 8.33 -5.58 -2.67
N ILE A 16 7.09 -5.72 -2.20
CA ILE A 16 6.11 -4.64 -2.12
C ILE A 16 5.82 -4.37 -0.64
N THR A 17 6.18 -3.19 -0.14
CA THR A 17 5.99 -2.82 1.28
C THR A 17 5.36 -1.44 1.44
N ALA A 18 4.65 -1.23 2.55
CA ALA A 18 4.19 0.10 2.96
C ALA A 18 5.40 1.02 3.28
N SER A 19 5.27 2.33 3.11
CA SER A 19 6.34 3.31 3.29
C SER A 19 6.66 3.68 4.74
N ALA A 20 6.32 2.80 5.69
CA ALA A 20 6.80 2.93 7.05
C ALA A 20 8.34 3.00 7.08
N ALA A 21 8.90 3.90 7.90
CA ALA A 21 10.35 4.15 7.93
C ALA A 21 11.18 2.87 8.21
N ALA A 22 10.65 1.95 9.01
CA ALA A 22 11.28 0.64 9.26
C ALA A 22 11.40 -0.20 7.97
N ASN A 23 10.36 -0.20 7.13
CA ASN A 23 10.36 -0.91 5.85
C ASN A 23 11.34 -0.30 4.86
N ILE A 24 11.45 1.03 4.82
CA ILE A 24 12.42 1.71 3.96
C ILE A 24 13.85 1.27 4.31
N LYS A 25 14.19 1.24 5.61
CA LYS A 25 15.51 0.77 6.08
C LYS A 25 15.75 -0.70 5.74
N ALA A 26 14.77 -1.57 6.00
CA ALA A 26 14.89 -2.99 5.68
C ALA A 26 15.05 -3.23 4.17
N CYS A 27 14.29 -2.51 3.34
CA CYS A 27 14.38 -2.63 1.89
C CYS A 27 15.69 -2.07 1.34
N ALA A 28 16.28 -1.05 1.97
CA ALA A 28 17.62 -0.56 1.61
C ALA A 28 18.69 -1.63 1.85
N LEU A 29 18.63 -2.33 3.00
CA LEU A 29 19.52 -3.47 3.27
C LEU A 29 19.32 -4.59 2.26
N ILE A 30 18.07 -4.95 1.94
CA ILE A 30 17.77 -5.99 0.95
C ILE A 30 18.31 -5.61 -0.43
N ARG A 31 18.18 -4.35 -0.86
CA ARG A 31 18.73 -3.89 -2.15
C ARG A 31 20.26 -3.91 -2.18
N ASN A 32 20.91 -3.75 -1.03
CA ASN A 32 22.35 -3.86 -0.89
C ASN A 32 22.82 -5.32 -0.93
N ASP A 33 22.09 -6.21 -0.28
CA ASP A 33 22.49 -7.63 -0.14
C ASP A 33 22.00 -8.50 -1.31
N TYR A 34 20.95 -8.06 -2.02
CA TYR A 34 20.28 -8.79 -3.11
C TYR A 34 19.91 -7.83 -4.26
N HIS A 35 20.91 -7.42 -5.04
CA HIS A 35 20.75 -6.41 -6.10
C HIS A 35 19.72 -6.77 -7.19
N GLN A 36 19.41 -8.05 -7.38
CA GLN A 36 18.43 -8.53 -8.36
C GLN A 36 16.97 -8.32 -7.92
N ILE A 37 16.72 -8.02 -6.64
CA ILE A 37 15.37 -7.89 -6.10
C ILE A 37 14.90 -6.44 -6.17
N TYR A 38 13.81 -6.22 -6.88
CA TYR A 38 13.19 -4.89 -6.97
C TYR A 38 12.40 -4.57 -5.70
N HIS A 39 12.47 -3.32 -5.24
CA HIS A 39 11.60 -2.82 -4.18
C HIS A 39 10.72 -1.70 -4.71
N THR A 40 9.41 -1.84 -4.49
CA THR A 40 8.40 -0.82 -4.79
C THR A 40 7.51 -0.59 -3.58
N ARG A 41 7.01 0.64 -3.44
CA ARG A 41 6.02 0.94 -2.41
C ARG A 41 4.67 0.31 -2.74
N CYS A 42 3.91 -0.04 -1.72
CA CYS A 42 2.53 -0.49 -1.86
C CYS A 42 1.65 0.63 -2.44
N ALA A 43 0.98 0.36 -3.56
CA ALA A 43 0.12 1.32 -4.24
C ALA A 43 -1.01 1.84 -3.33
N SER A 44 -1.68 0.94 -2.59
CA SER A 44 -2.75 1.31 -1.65
C SER A 44 -2.25 2.30 -0.60
N HIS A 45 -1.06 2.07 -0.05
CA HIS A 45 -0.51 2.94 0.97
C HIS A 45 0.03 4.26 0.40
N CYS A 46 0.52 4.26 -0.84
CA CYS A 46 0.84 5.52 -1.53
C CYS A 46 -0.40 6.38 -1.78
N LEU A 47 -1.54 5.75 -2.13
CA LEU A 47 -2.81 6.45 -2.28
C LEU A 47 -3.31 7.03 -0.95
N ASP A 48 -3.21 6.26 0.14
CA ASP A 48 -3.57 6.71 1.48
C ASP A 48 -2.80 7.98 1.90
N LEU A 49 -1.47 7.96 1.78
CA LEU A 49 -0.63 9.13 2.07
C LEU A 49 -0.90 10.32 1.14
N PHE A 50 -1.13 10.06 -0.15
CA PHE A 50 -1.49 11.12 -1.10
C PHE A 50 -2.80 11.80 -0.72
N ILE A 51 -3.82 11.02 -0.37
CA ILE A 51 -5.13 11.53 0.06
C ILE A 51 -4.99 12.28 1.40
N GLU A 52 -4.20 11.76 2.34
CA GLU A 52 -3.94 12.42 3.61
C GLU A 52 -3.31 13.81 3.40
N ASP A 53 -2.25 13.90 2.59
CA ASP A 53 -1.58 15.18 2.30
C ASP A 53 -2.47 16.12 1.50
N TRP A 54 -3.28 15.59 0.58
CA TRP A 54 -4.27 16.37 -0.15
C TRP A 54 -5.34 16.94 0.80
N SER A 55 -5.80 16.16 1.78
CA SER A 55 -6.78 16.62 2.77
C SER A 55 -6.25 17.76 3.65
N LYS A 56 -4.94 17.76 3.96
CA LYS A 56 -4.28 18.85 4.71
C LYS A 56 -4.23 20.15 3.91
N LEU A 57 -4.06 20.06 2.59
CA LEU A 57 -4.05 21.23 1.70
C LEU A 57 -5.44 21.84 1.52
N TYR A 58 -6.48 21.01 1.59
CA TYR A 58 -7.87 21.41 1.42
C TYR A 58 -8.65 21.13 2.70
N SER A 59 -8.39 21.93 3.74
CA SER A 59 -9.08 21.85 5.05
C SER A 59 -10.61 22.05 4.97
N MET A 60 -11.13 22.45 3.81
CA MET A 60 -12.57 22.66 3.55
C MET A 60 -13.37 21.39 3.25
N PHE A 61 -12.75 20.24 2.93
CA PHE A 61 -13.52 19.04 2.58
C PHE A 61 -14.06 18.28 3.79
N THR A 62 -13.82 18.73 5.02
CA THR A 62 -13.92 17.90 6.22
C THR A 62 -15.34 17.40 6.53
N GLU A 63 -16.40 18.21 6.42
CA GLU A 63 -17.75 17.74 6.75
C GLU A 63 -18.35 16.80 5.69
N ASP A 64 -18.33 17.19 4.41
CA ASP A 64 -18.90 16.37 3.33
C ASP A 64 -18.11 15.07 3.11
N SER A 65 -16.77 15.10 3.27
CA SER A 65 -15.96 13.90 3.17
C SER A 65 -16.18 12.94 4.34
N LEU A 66 -16.47 13.43 5.55
CA LEU A 66 -16.82 12.58 6.70
C LEU A 66 -18.11 11.80 6.46
N ILE A 67 -19.10 12.37 5.77
CA ILE A 67 -20.32 11.64 5.39
C ILE A 67 -19.98 10.46 4.48
N ILE A 68 -19.12 10.68 3.48
CA ILE A 68 -18.67 9.64 2.57
C ILE A 68 -17.87 8.58 3.34
N VAL A 69 -16.87 8.97 4.13
CA VAL A 69 -16.05 8.04 4.93
C VAL A 69 -16.91 7.21 5.89
N ASN A 70 -17.85 7.83 6.60
CA ASN A 70 -18.78 7.13 7.49
C ASN A 70 -19.70 6.19 6.72
N PHE A 71 -20.17 6.57 5.54
CA PHE A 71 -20.94 5.68 4.68
C PHE A 71 -20.12 4.45 4.29
N PHE A 72 -18.87 4.61 3.84
CA PHE A 72 -18.00 3.49 3.49
C PHE A 72 -17.65 2.59 4.68
N ASN A 73 -17.40 3.17 5.86
CA ASN A 73 -17.05 2.39 7.06
C ASN A 73 -18.24 1.62 7.65
N ASN A 74 -19.46 2.14 7.51
CA ASN A 74 -20.66 1.54 8.10
C ASN A 74 -21.45 0.64 7.13
N ASN A 75 -21.06 0.57 5.85
CA ASN A 75 -21.75 -0.24 4.85
C ASN A 75 -20.79 -1.20 4.15
N ASN A 76 -21.17 -2.47 4.01
CA ASN A 76 -20.38 -3.47 3.28
C ASN A 76 -20.56 -3.42 1.75
N ILE A 77 -21.56 -2.68 1.27
CA ILE A 77 -21.94 -2.58 -0.15
C ILE A 77 -20.78 -2.06 -1.03
N PRO A 78 -20.03 -1.02 -0.65
CA PRO A 78 -18.91 -0.54 -1.46
C PRO A 78 -17.79 -1.59 -1.60
N LEU A 79 -17.52 -2.36 -0.53
CA LEU A 79 -16.52 -3.43 -0.56
C LEU A 79 -16.95 -4.56 -1.52
N GLU A 80 -18.23 -4.94 -1.49
CA GLU A 80 -18.77 -5.92 -2.44
C GLU A 80 -18.69 -5.45 -3.90
N LEU A 81 -18.94 -4.17 -4.16
CA LEU A 81 -18.83 -3.59 -5.50
C LEU A 81 -17.38 -3.56 -6.00
N LEU A 82 -16.42 -3.19 -5.16
CA LEU A 82 -14.99 -3.22 -5.50
C LEU A 82 -14.52 -4.65 -5.80
N ASN A 83 -14.96 -5.63 -5.01
CA ASN A 83 -14.61 -7.03 -5.24
C ASN A 83 -15.20 -7.60 -6.54
N LYS A 84 -16.40 -7.16 -6.95
CA LYS A 84 -17.02 -7.55 -8.23
C LYS A 84 -16.28 -7.02 -9.45
N SER A 85 -15.62 -5.85 -9.37
CA SER A 85 -14.82 -5.33 -10.48
C SER A 85 -13.53 -6.12 -10.73
N HIS A 86 -12.99 -6.80 -9.72
CA HIS A 86 -11.78 -7.62 -9.85
C HIS A 86 -12.04 -9.05 -10.38
N THR A 87 -13.30 -9.47 -10.45
CA THR A 87 -13.70 -10.82 -10.93
C THR A 87 -14.03 -10.86 -12.43
N LYS A 88 -13.82 -9.75 -13.16
CA LYS A 88 -14.09 -9.66 -14.61
C LYS A 88 -12.85 -9.90 -15.51
N VAL A 89 -11.84 -10.61 -15.01
CA VAL A 89 -10.72 -11.11 -15.83
C VAL A 89 -10.84 -12.62 -15.98
#